data_AF-A0A1B3LQC2-F1
#
_entry.id   AF-A0A1B3LQC2-F1
#
_cell.length_a   1.000
_cell.length_b   1.000
_cell.length_c   1.000
_cell.angle_alpha   90.00
_cell.angle_beta   90.00
_cell.angle_gamma   90.00
#
_symmetry.space_group_name_H-M   'P 1'
#
loop_
_entity.id
_entity.type
_entity.pdbx_description
1 polymer ?
#
loop_
_entity_poly.entity_id
_entity_poly.type
_entity_poly.pdbx_seq_one_letter_code
_entity_poly.pdbx_strand_id
1 'polypeptide(L)' 'MTSENGYFIDWNGKARSVQDPGGDFVIEVDLPSKYVALYTTKGTLMHEATFYRTLDDIAKKGLKVELVPGSHPWGMQKEW' A
#
# COMPACT_ATOMS: atom_id res chain seq x y z
N MET A 1 -9.33 -4.33 -11.62
CA MET A 1 -9.07 -3.00 -11.05
C MET A 1 -9.99 -2.84 -9.85
N THR A 2 -9.40 -2.69 -8.66
CA THR A 2 -10.15 -2.49 -7.41
C THR A 2 -10.67 -1.05 -7.37
N SER A 3 -12.00 -0.88 -7.40
CA SER A 3 -12.66 0.44 -7.27
C SER A 3 -12.68 0.95 -5.82
N GLU A 4 -11.86 0.36 -4.95
CA GLU A 4 -11.86 0.65 -3.52
C GLU A 4 -11.00 1.86 -3.23
N ASN A 5 -11.50 2.75 -2.37
CA ASN A 5 -10.71 3.82 -1.78
C ASN A 5 -10.16 3.33 -0.43
N GLY A 6 -8.87 3.54 -0.20
CA GLY A 6 -8.22 3.22 1.07
C GLY A 6 -6.70 3.26 1.00
N TYR A 7 -6.08 2.84 2.08
CA TYR A 7 -4.66 2.96 2.32
C TYR A 7 -4.08 1.66 2.87
N PHE A 8 -2.79 1.49 2.65
CA PHE A 8 -2.00 0.44 3.25
C PHE A 8 -0.61 0.99 3.57
N ILE A 9 0.16 0.25 4.37
CA ILE A 9 1.53 0.61 4.72
C ILE A 9 2.47 -0.28 3.89
N ASP A 10 3.40 0.34 3.17
CA ASP A 10 4.42 -0.36 2.41
C ASP A 10 5.54 -0.91 3.30
N TRP A 11 6.43 -1.72 2.73
CA TRP A 11 7.57 -2.30 3.44
C TRP A 11 8.60 -1.27 3.94
N ASN A 12 8.52 -0.02 3.49
CA ASN A 12 9.33 1.10 3.97
C ASN A 12 8.63 1.91 5.07
N GLY A 13 7.44 1.48 5.52
CA GLY A 13 6.67 2.18 6.54
C GLY A 13 5.97 3.45 6.05
N LYS A 14 5.79 3.62 4.74
CA LYS A 14 5.02 4.72 4.15
C LYS A 14 3.59 4.30 3.89
N ALA A 15 2.63 5.20 4.13
CA ALA A 15 1.25 4.99 3.71
C ALA A 15 1.14 5.26 2.21
N ARG A 16 0.41 4.37 1.51
CA ARG A 16 0.11 4.50 0.08
C ARG A 16 -1.37 4.28 -0.18
N SER A 17 -1.87 4.89 -1.24
CA SER A 17 -3.24 4.67 -1.71
C SER A 17 -3.34 3.36 -2.48
N VAL A 18 -4.43 2.62 -2.30
CA VAL A 18 -4.73 1.44 -3.15
C VAL A 18 -5.04 1.83 -4.60
N GLN A 19 -5.41 3.09 -4.86
CA GLN A 19 -5.73 3.59 -6.20
C GLN A 19 -4.51 4.13 -6.94
N ASP A 20 -3.52 4.61 -6.20
CA ASP A 20 -2.27 5.13 -6.72
C ASP A 20 -1.09 4.58 -5.90
N PRO A 21 -0.83 3.26 -5.99
CA PRO A 21 0.27 2.64 -5.26
C PRO A 21 1.63 3.07 -5.84
N GLY A 22 1.70 3.41 -7.13
CA GLY A 22 2.95 3.61 -7.86
C GLY A 22 3.63 2.31 -8.30
N GLY A 23 4.76 2.40 -9.00
CA GLY A 23 5.66 1.27 -9.26
C GLY A 23 5.14 0.19 -10.21
N ASP A 24 4.13 0.49 -11.04
CA ASP A 24 3.51 -0.46 -11.98
C ASP A 24 2.97 -1.75 -11.31
N PHE A 25 2.50 -1.64 -10.06
CA PHE A 25 1.90 -2.75 -9.33
C PHE A 25 0.40 -2.88 -9.57
N VAL A 26 -0.08 -4.11 -9.49
CA VAL A 26 -1.50 -4.46 -9.45
C VAL A 26 -1.91 -4.69 -8.00
N ILE A 27 -2.94 -3.97 -7.56
CA ILE A 27 -3.47 -4.07 -6.19
C ILE A 27 -4.73 -4.92 -6.18
N GLU A 28 -4.77 -5.90 -5.28
CA GLU A 28 -5.99 -6.59 -4.88
C GLU A 28 -6.30 -6.29 -3.43
N VAL A 29 -7.58 -6.05 -3.14
CA VAL A 29 -8.08 -5.74 -1.80
C VAL A 29 -9.15 -6.75 -1.45
N ASP A 30 -8.94 -7.49 -0.36
CA ASP A 30 -9.97 -8.31 0.26
C ASP A 30 -10.54 -7.56 1.49
N LEU A 31 -11.71 -6.94 1.30
CA LEU A 31 -12.36 -6.16 2.35
C LEU A 31 -12.77 -7.00 3.58
N PRO A 32 -13.33 -8.22 3.44
CA PRO A 32 -13.70 -9.04 4.59
C PRO A 32 -12.54 -9.31 5.54
N SER A 33 -11.35 -9.64 5.02
CA SER A 33 -10.14 -9.85 5.84
C SER A 33 -9.31 -8.59 6.07
N LYS A 34 -9.69 -7.45 5.48
CA LYS A 34 -8.95 -6.18 5.50
C LYS A 34 -7.51 -6.38 5.03
N TYR A 35 -7.37 -7.03 3.90
CA TYR A 35 -6.08 -7.43 3.35
C TYR A 35 -5.83 -6.75 2.00
N VAL A 36 -4.58 -6.39 1.75
CA VAL A 36 -4.09 -5.85 0.48
C VAL A 36 -2.94 -6.71 0.00
N ALA A 37 -3.04 -7.19 -1.24
CA ALA A 37 -1.94 -7.83 -1.95
C ALA A 37 -1.47 -6.95 -3.10
N LEU A 38 -0.15 -6.81 -3.21
CA LEU A 38 0.53 -6.16 -4.32
C LEU A 38 1.17 -7.21 -5.20
N TYR A 39 0.83 -7.18 -6.49
CA TYR A 39 1.43 -8.03 -7.50
C TYR A 39 2.20 -7.19 -8.52
N THR A 40 3.25 -7.76 -9.09
CA THR A 40 3.76 -7.27 -10.38
C THR A 40 2.71 -7.45 -11.47
N THR A 41 2.85 -6.73 -12.59
CA THR A 41 2.03 -6.95 -13.80
C THR A 41 2.07 -8.39 -14.34
N LYS A 42 3.07 -9.20 -13.95
CA LYS A 42 3.21 -10.61 -14.30
C LYS A 42 2.56 -11.57 -13.30
N GLY A 43 1.93 -11.06 -12.24
CA GLY A 43 1.22 -11.85 -11.23
C GLY A 43 2.07 -12.36 -10.07
N THR A 44 3.33 -11.95 -9.95
CA THR A 44 4.16 -12.28 -8.78
C THR A 44 3.76 -11.41 -7.59
N LEU A 45 3.41 -12.02 -6.44
CA LEU A 45 3.15 -11.34 -5.18
C LEU A 45 4.43 -10.68 -4.65
N MET A 46 4.36 -9.39 -4.34
CA MET A 46 5.47 -8.55 -3.90
C MET A 46 5.30 -8.07 -2.46
N HIS A 47 4.08 -7.74 -2.04
CA HIS A 47 3.82 -7.23 -0.70
C HIS A 47 2.41 -7.54 -0.24
N GLU A 48 2.30 -7.76 1.06
CA GLU A 48 1.05 -8.02 1.77
C GLU A 48 0.91 -7.02 2.90
N ALA A 49 -0.26 -6.39 3.02
CA ALA A 49 -0.51 -5.37 4.02
C ALA A 49 -1.95 -5.41 4.53
N THR A 50 -2.17 -4.76 5.67
CA THR A 50 -3.51 -4.49 6.18
C THR A 50 -4.13 -3.32 5.41
N PHE A 51 -5.39 -3.48 5.01
CA PHE A 51 -6.22 -2.43 4.44
C PHE A 51 -6.77 -1.51 5.53
N TYR A 52 -6.63 -0.21 5.31
CA TYR A 52 -7.22 0.85 6.12
C TYR A 52 -8.13 1.70 5.25
N ARG A 53 -9.37 1.95 5.71
CA ARG A 53 -10.31 2.76 4.92
C ARG A 53 -9.86 4.23 4.87
N THR A 54 -9.29 4.72 5.97
CA THR A 54 -8.81 6.10 6.11
C THR A 54 -7.43 6.16 6.77
N LEU A 55 -6.72 7.28 6.61
CA LEU A 55 -5.49 7.54 7.36
C LEU A 55 -5.73 7.65 8.87
N ASP A 56 -6.91 8.09 9.28
CA ASP A 56 -7.29 8.15 10.70
C ASP A 56 -7.38 6.75 11.32
N ASP A 57 -7.83 5.74 10.56
CA ASP A 57 -7.81 4.34 11.00
C ASP A 57 -6.38 3.83 11.24
N ILE A 58 -5.39 4.33 10.49
CA ILE A 58 -3.97 4.04 10.73
C ILE A 58 -3.51 4.72 12.02
N ALA A 59 -3.84 6.01 12.19
CA ALA A 59 -3.46 6.78 13.37
C ALA A 59 -4.05 6.19 14.66
N LYS A 60 -5.30 5.69 14.63
CA LYS A 60 -5.95 4.99 15.75
C LYS A 60 -5.24 3.70 16.17
N LYS A 61 -4.42 3.12 15.29
CA LYS A 61 -3.54 1.98 15.63
C LYS A 61 -2.21 2.42 16.26
N GLY A 62 -2.03 3.72 16.49
CA GLY A 62 -0.80 4.29 17.05
C GLY A 62 0.35 4.41 16.05
N LEU A 63 0.08 4.21 14.75
CA LEU A 63 1.08 4.26 13.70
C LEU A 63 1.20 5.69 13.17
N LYS A 64 2.42 6.23 13.20
CA LYS A 64 2.78 7.52 12.59
C LYS A 64 3.45 7.24 11.25
N VAL A 65 2.71 7.38 10.17
CA VAL A 65 3.19 7.12 8.80
C VAL A 65 2.97 8.34 7.93
N GLU A 66 3.90 8.56 7.01
CA GLU A 66 3.78 9.59 5.98
C GLU A 66 3.01 9.01 4.79
N LEU A 67 1.98 9.72 4.33
CA LEU A 67 1.32 9.41 3.05
C LEU A 67 2.23 9.90 1.91
N VAL A 68 2.59 8.99 1.01
CA VAL A 68 3.38 9.32 -0.19
C VAL A 68 2.54 9.14 -1.47
N PRO A 69 2.76 9.96 -2.51
CA PRO A 69 2.10 9.79 -3.81
C PRO A 69 2.64 8.56 -4.55
N GLY A 70 1.93 8.05 -5.56
CA GLY A 70 2.39 6.93 -6.38
C GLY A 70 3.67 7.22 -7.18
N SER A 71 4.02 8.49 -7.38
CA SER A 71 5.31 8.88 -7.96
C SER A 71 6.50 8.69 -7.01
N HIS A 72 6.25 8.47 -5.70
CA HIS A 72 7.30 8.17 -4.75
C HIS A 72 7.88 6.78 -5.05
N PRO A 73 9.20 6.67 -5.28
CA PRO A 73 9.82 5.42 -5.68
C PRO A 73 9.56 4.30 -4.66
N TRP A 74 9.47 3.09 -5.17
CA TRP A 74 9.41 1.88 -4.35
C TRP A 74 10.83 1.39 -4.05
N GLY A 75 11.06 0.89 -2.83
CA GLY A 75 12.36 0.39 -2.39
C GLY A 75 13.19 1.40 -1.59
N MET A 76 14.24 0.92 -0.92
CA MET A 76 15.28 1.78 -0.37
C MET A 76 16.10 2.35 -1.54
N GLN A 77 16.45 3.65 -1.49
CA GLN A 77 17.67 4.06 -2.20
C GLN A 77 18.78 3.13 -1.70
N LYS A 78 19.47 2.46 -2.62
CA LYS A 78 20.61 1.62 -2.29
C LYS A 78 21.53 2.36 -1.32
N GLU A 79 21.61 1.91 -0.08
CA GLU A 79 22.71 2.27 0.81
C GLU A 79 23.88 1.35 0.47
N TRP A 80 24.58 1.62 -0.64
CA TRP A 80 25.97 1.21 -0.90
C TRP A 80 26.62 2.20 -1.87
#